data_AF-A0A1D1Y1T8-F1
#
_entry.id   AF-A0A1D1Y1T8-F1
#
_cell.length_a   1.000
_cell.length_b   1.000
_cell.length_c   1.000
_cell.angle_alpha   90.00
_cell.angle_beta   90.00
_cell.angle_gamma   90.00
#
_symmetry.space_group_name_H-M   'P 1'
#
loop_
_entity.id
_entity.type
_entity.pdbx_description
1 polymer ?
#
loop_
_entity_poly.entity_id
_entity_poly.type
_entity_poly.pdbx_seq_one_letter_code
_entity_poly.pdbx_strand_id
1 'polypeptide(L)'
;MVSWDTSMTMEARVEVDAATLVNMGDEYTPTLQMGLVGESNEGWKNPVYLDIQLPDDEDVLSNKFKIPQLPLGRIHDFPFPSFTVPSGRQKKMVFTASTKQNTNLSSSLVVGKKLLISEDKYTDQMSIKWHIEFKMDHCTRGLTPGCTYKFVFPLVLKGLDHVGWNEPVFIQVYLPDGKKVAKMVDPKQIPLRETNKGFTSRRFTAPGSDQTITLVVSSTQLQNLHSMLHVGPCTTEMMIHLRNPPLHRDATSTHASRHGRASSTGRGEMPSSSSSSSSHRQLHPNETHLMAEIQQLKAALAEQKEQMQSQTHAMMDAMREQMKEYVSGQIRHVKRELHQHVQGTMDDMREQMKEYVSGQIRHVKRELHQHVQGTMD
;
A
#
# COMPACT_ATOMS: atom_id res chain seq x y z
N MET A 1 8.67 12.64 16.14
CA MET A 1 8.06 11.97 14.98
C MET A 1 8.53 10.52 15.02
N VAL A 2 7.62 9.55 15.14
CA VAL A 2 8.00 8.12 15.21
C VAL A 2 8.46 7.67 13.82
N SER A 3 9.66 7.10 13.73
CA SER A 3 10.21 6.56 12.47
C SER A 3 9.63 5.18 12.20
N TRP A 4 9.31 4.91 10.94
CA TRP A 4 8.69 3.67 10.48
C TRP A 4 9.73 2.84 9.75
N ASP A 5 10.18 1.76 10.39
CA ASP A 5 11.04 0.80 9.71
C ASP A 5 10.16 -0.20 8.99
N THR A 6 10.09 0.02 7.69
CA THR A 6 9.23 -0.75 6.82
C THR A 6 10.09 -1.45 5.79
N SER A 7 9.84 -2.74 5.60
CA SER A 7 10.59 -3.51 4.62
C SER A 7 9.70 -4.50 3.90
N MET A 8 9.77 -4.47 2.59
CA MET A 8 9.17 -5.49 1.75
C MET A 8 10.28 -6.30 1.12
N THR A 9 10.25 -7.61 1.33
CA THR A 9 11.11 -8.55 0.61
C THR A 9 10.29 -9.26 -0.46
N MET A 10 10.81 -9.21 -1.66
CA MET A 10 10.20 -9.73 -2.86
C MET A 10 11.06 -10.86 -3.37
N GLU A 11 10.45 -12.00 -3.69
CA GLU A 11 11.18 -13.17 -4.16
C GLU A 11 10.33 -14.00 -5.10
N ALA A 12 10.86 -14.33 -6.27
CA ALA A 12 10.29 -15.30 -7.19
C ALA A 12 11.34 -16.34 -7.51
N ARG A 13 10.99 -17.62 -7.36
CA ARG A 13 11.90 -18.75 -7.54
C ARG A 13 11.36 -19.77 -8.51
N VAL A 14 12.24 -20.36 -9.31
CA VAL A 14 11.96 -21.60 -10.03
C VAL A 14 13.13 -22.56 -9.89
N GLU A 15 12.79 -23.83 -9.69
CA GLU A 15 13.75 -24.93 -9.69
C GLU A 15 13.69 -25.60 -11.05
N VAL A 16 14.84 -25.79 -11.69
CA VAL A 16 14.96 -26.45 -12.99
C VAL A 16 15.92 -27.62 -12.85
N ASP A 17 15.53 -28.80 -13.33
CA ASP A 17 16.44 -29.94 -13.42
C ASP A 17 17.46 -29.67 -14.53
N ALA A 18 18.74 -29.60 -14.18
CA ALA A 18 19.83 -29.40 -15.12
C ALA A 18 19.82 -30.44 -16.26
N ALA A 19 19.34 -31.65 -16.02
CA ALA A 19 19.21 -32.69 -17.04
C ALA A 19 18.30 -32.27 -18.21
N THR A 20 17.31 -31.40 -17.96
CA THR A 20 16.41 -30.87 -19.00
C THR A 20 17.10 -29.88 -19.93
N LEU A 21 18.24 -29.32 -19.53
CA LEU A 21 19.00 -28.33 -20.29
C LEU A 21 20.14 -28.94 -21.10
N VAL A 22 20.56 -30.20 -20.84
CA VAL A 22 21.78 -30.81 -21.41
C VAL A 22 21.81 -30.84 -22.96
N ASN A 23 20.67 -30.76 -23.64
CA ASN A 23 20.59 -30.85 -25.10
C ASN A 23 20.61 -29.50 -25.84
N MET A 24 21.02 -28.40 -25.19
CA MET A 24 20.71 -27.05 -25.67
C MET A 24 21.91 -26.12 -25.93
N GLY A 25 23.15 -26.61 -25.82
CA GLY A 25 24.39 -25.85 -26.08
C GLY A 25 25.35 -25.77 -24.88
N ASP A 26 26.47 -25.05 -25.08
CA ASP A 26 27.57 -24.93 -24.11
C ASP A 26 27.40 -23.79 -23.10
N GLU A 27 26.60 -22.76 -23.44
CA GLU A 27 26.38 -21.58 -22.61
C GLU A 27 24.92 -21.09 -22.73
N TYR A 28 24.32 -20.68 -21.62
CA TYR A 28 22.92 -20.28 -21.50
C TYR A 28 22.80 -18.89 -20.92
N THR A 29 21.92 -18.07 -21.48
CA THR A 29 21.53 -16.77 -20.91
C THR A 29 20.01 -16.70 -20.77
N PRO A 30 19.43 -17.26 -19.69
CA PRO A 30 17.99 -17.21 -19.48
C PRO A 30 17.48 -15.79 -19.33
N THR A 31 16.27 -15.53 -19.80
CA THR A 31 15.61 -14.24 -19.61
C THR A 31 14.34 -14.37 -18.79
N LEU A 32 14.13 -13.41 -17.89
CA LEU A 32 12.93 -13.26 -17.11
C LEU A 32 12.20 -11.99 -17.52
N GLN A 33 10.93 -12.16 -17.83
CA GLN A 33 10.01 -11.05 -18.00
C GLN A 33 9.79 -10.35 -16.66
N MET A 34 10.08 -9.06 -16.55
CA MET A 34 9.80 -8.26 -15.35
C MET A 34 9.32 -6.86 -15.67
N GLY A 35 8.63 -6.24 -14.72
CA GLY A 35 8.17 -4.86 -14.83
C GLY A 35 7.60 -4.34 -13.52
N LEU A 36 7.24 -3.06 -13.50
CA LEU A 36 6.56 -2.44 -12.37
C LEU A 36 5.09 -2.16 -12.72
N VAL A 37 4.17 -2.44 -11.79
CA VAL A 37 2.75 -2.10 -11.92
C VAL A 37 2.35 -1.16 -10.78
N GLY A 38 1.86 0.03 -11.12
CA GLY A 38 1.42 1.03 -10.15
C GLY A 38 1.41 2.43 -10.73
N GLU A 39 1.48 3.42 -9.85
CA GLU A 39 1.33 4.84 -10.17
C GLU A 39 2.67 5.49 -10.54
N SER A 40 3.77 5.11 -9.87
CA SER A 40 5.10 5.66 -10.11
C SER A 40 6.21 4.71 -9.65
N ASN A 41 7.45 5.05 -10.03
CA ASN A 41 8.67 4.38 -9.54
C ASN A 41 9.18 5.01 -8.22
N GLU A 42 8.42 5.91 -7.59
CA GLU A 42 8.84 6.54 -6.33
C GLU A 42 8.91 5.53 -5.18
N GLY A 43 9.82 5.80 -4.24
CA GLY A 43 10.08 4.96 -3.07
C GLY A 43 11.03 3.79 -3.34
N TRP A 44 11.13 3.34 -4.59
CA TRP A 44 12.07 2.31 -5.00
C TRP A 44 13.51 2.83 -4.88
N LYS A 45 14.31 2.19 -4.02
CA LYS A 45 15.70 2.61 -3.74
C LYS A 45 16.72 1.51 -3.98
N ASN A 46 16.32 0.28 -3.76
CA ASN A 46 17.20 -0.87 -3.89
C ASN A 46 17.04 -1.48 -5.29
N PRO A 47 18.06 -2.16 -5.80
CA PRO A 47 17.96 -2.84 -7.08
C PRO A 47 17.10 -4.11 -7.01
N VAL A 48 16.81 -4.68 -8.17
CA VAL A 48 16.35 -6.07 -8.31
C VAL A 48 17.55 -6.94 -8.68
N TYR A 49 17.67 -8.09 -8.03
CA TYR A 49 18.72 -9.08 -8.24
C TYR A 49 18.13 -10.28 -8.98
N LEU A 50 18.85 -10.76 -9.98
CA LEU A 50 18.58 -12.00 -10.72
C LEU A 50 19.73 -12.97 -10.45
N ASP A 51 19.46 -13.94 -9.59
CA ASP A 51 20.44 -14.86 -9.03
C ASP A 51 20.24 -16.27 -9.59
N ILE A 52 21.33 -16.92 -10.01
CA ILE A 52 21.38 -18.35 -10.33
C ILE A 52 22.20 -19.04 -9.25
N GLN A 53 21.59 -20.01 -8.59
CA GLN A 53 22.32 -20.98 -7.78
C GLN A 53 22.53 -22.25 -8.61
N LEU A 54 23.79 -22.48 -8.99
CA LEU A 54 24.19 -23.71 -9.65
C LEU A 54 24.32 -24.83 -8.62
N PRO A 55 24.16 -26.08 -9.04
CA PRO A 55 24.25 -27.21 -8.14
C PRO A 55 25.72 -27.54 -7.84
N ASP A 56 26.01 -27.85 -6.59
CA ASP A 56 27.36 -28.10 -6.06
C ASP A 56 28.33 -26.91 -6.12
N ASP A 57 27.83 -25.73 -6.47
CA ASP A 57 28.55 -24.47 -6.37
C ASP A 57 28.04 -23.70 -5.14
N GLU A 58 28.96 -23.22 -4.30
CA GLU A 58 28.60 -22.29 -3.22
C GLU A 58 28.38 -20.87 -3.78
N ASP A 59 28.94 -20.58 -4.96
CA ASP A 59 28.84 -19.27 -5.57
C ASP A 59 27.48 -19.05 -6.24
N VAL A 60 26.93 -17.86 -6.03
CA VAL A 60 25.69 -17.40 -6.64
C VAL A 60 26.04 -16.44 -7.77
N LEU A 61 25.68 -16.81 -9.01
CA LEU A 61 25.82 -15.90 -10.14
C LEU A 61 24.71 -14.86 -10.06
N SER A 62 25.04 -13.56 -10.05
CA SER A 62 24.04 -12.50 -9.85
C SER A 62 24.13 -11.40 -10.91
N ASN A 63 22.99 -11.03 -11.49
CA ASN A 63 22.82 -9.78 -12.22
C ASN A 63 22.00 -8.78 -11.40
N LYS A 64 22.36 -7.50 -11.48
CA LYS A 64 21.72 -6.43 -10.72
C LYS A 64 21.13 -5.37 -11.65
N PHE A 65 19.83 -5.11 -11.50
CA PHE A 65 19.10 -4.12 -12.27
C PHE A 65 18.67 -2.95 -11.37
N LYS A 66 19.00 -1.73 -11.79
CA LYS A 66 18.54 -0.50 -11.14
C LYS A 66 17.12 -0.20 -11.59
N ILE A 67 16.38 0.44 -10.71
CA ILE A 67 14.95 0.74 -10.89
C ILE A 67 14.63 1.54 -12.16
N PRO A 68 15.42 2.54 -12.60
CA PRO A 68 15.15 3.22 -13.86
C PRO A 68 15.19 2.31 -15.10
N GLN A 69 15.74 1.10 -14.98
CA GLN A 69 15.77 0.10 -16.05
C GLN A 69 14.49 -0.74 -16.09
N LEU A 70 13.69 -0.73 -15.01
CA LEU A 70 12.43 -1.47 -14.95
C LEU A 70 11.31 -0.58 -15.50
N PRO A 71 10.60 -1.01 -16.56
CA PRO A 71 9.50 -0.24 -17.11
C PRO A 71 8.32 -0.18 -16.14
N LEU A 72 7.66 0.99 -16.07
CA LEU A 72 6.37 1.12 -15.39
C LEU A 72 5.23 0.84 -16.38
N GLY A 73 4.31 -0.04 -15.99
CA GLY A 73 3.13 -0.41 -16.79
C GLY A 73 3.40 -1.31 -17.98
N ARG A 74 4.64 -1.82 -18.13
CA ARG A 74 5.03 -2.80 -19.16
C ARG A 74 5.92 -3.87 -18.55
N ILE A 75 6.11 -4.96 -19.29
CA ILE A 75 7.01 -6.05 -18.91
C ILE A 75 8.05 -6.18 -20.02
N HIS A 76 9.32 -6.29 -19.65
CA HIS A 76 10.46 -6.50 -20.56
C HIS A 76 11.28 -7.72 -20.15
N ASP A 77 12.04 -8.27 -21.07
CA ASP A 77 12.95 -9.38 -20.81
C ASP A 77 14.25 -8.88 -20.17
N PHE A 78 14.64 -9.49 -19.06
CA PHE A 78 15.87 -9.20 -18.33
C PHE A 78 16.73 -10.46 -18.24
N PRO A 79 18.00 -10.42 -18.66
CA PRO A 79 18.86 -11.59 -18.67
C PRO A 79 19.40 -11.90 -17.26
N PHE A 80 19.35 -13.17 -16.89
CA PHE A 80 20.23 -13.72 -15.85
C PHE A 80 21.69 -13.73 -16.33
N PRO A 81 22.67 -13.93 -15.42
CA PRO A 81 24.05 -14.21 -15.82
C PRO A 81 24.13 -15.43 -16.73
N SER A 82 25.08 -15.43 -17.65
CA SER A 82 25.35 -16.62 -18.45
C SER A 82 25.98 -17.73 -17.62
N PHE A 83 25.69 -18.99 -17.94
CA PHE A 83 26.28 -20.15 -17.28
C PHE A 83 26.39 -21.35 -18.22
N THR A 84 27.29 -22.28 -17.89
CA THR A 84 27.37 -23.61 -18.52
C THR A 84 26.67 -24.63 -17.65
N VAL A 85 25.89 -25.53 -18.26
CA VAL A 85 25.15 -26.56 -17.52
C VAL A 85 26.15 -27.51 -16.82
N PRO A 86 26.06 -27.65 -15.49
CA PRO A 86 26.97 -28.52 -14.75
C PRO A 86 26.81 -29.98 -15.18
N SER A 87 27.93 -30.67 -15.38
CA SER A 87 27.95 -32.09 -15.75
C SER A 87 27.51 -32.96 -14.56
N GLY A 88 26.49 -33.80 -14.73
CA GLY A 88 26.05 -34.74 -13.69
C GLY A 88 24.57 -35.11 -13.77
N ARG A 89 24.16 -36.20 -13.10
CA ARG A 89 22.75 -36.63 -13.05
C ARG A 89 21.96 -35.85 -11.98
N GLN A 90 20.77 -35.39 -12.35
CA GLN A 90 19.71 -34.85 -11.47
C GLN A 90 20.18 -33.81 -10.46
N LYS A 91 20.67 -32.69 -10.96
CA LYS A 91 21.02 -31.56 -10.10
C LYS A 91 20.04 -30.42 -10.36
N LYS A 92 19.42 -29.91 -9.29
CA LYS A 92 18.47 -28.80 -9.36
C LYS A 92 19.22 -27.48 -9.37
N MET A 93 18.92 -26.64 -10.36
CA MET A 93 19.33 -25.23 -10.38
C MET A 93 18.18 -24.38 -9.84
N VAL A 94 18.53 -23.31 -9.12
CA VAL A 94 17.52 -22.37 -8.60
C VAL A 94 17.74 -21.00 -9.22
N PHE A 95 16.73 -20.50 -9.92
CA PHE A 95 16.70 -19.14 -10.43
C PHE A 95 15.85 -18.29 -9.51
N THR A 96 16.41 -17.19 -9.01
CA THR A 96 15.75 -16.30 -8.05
C THR A 96 15.75 -14.86 -8.57
N ALA A 97 14.57 -14.26 -8.67
CA ALA A 97 14.44 -12.81 -8.79
C ALA A 97 14.07 -12.24 -7.43
N SER A 98 14.88 -11.34 -6.88
CA SER A 98 14.65 -10.81 -5.54
C SER A 98 14.91 -9.31 -5.41
N THR A 99 14.24 -8.69 -4.45
CA THR A 99 14.54 -7.32 -4.03
C THR A 99 14.05 -7.06 -2.62
N LYS A 100 14.70 -6.14 -1.92
CA LYS A 100 14.26 -5.66 -0.60
C LYS A 100 14.04 -4.17 -0.69
N GLN A 101 12.81 -3.70 -0.54
CA GLN A 101 12.47 -2.28 -0.62
C GLN A 101 11.96 -1.75 0.71
N ASN A 102 11.90 -0.42 0.84
CA ASN A 102 11.05 0.21 1.84
C ASN A 102 9.57 0.11 1.39
N THR A 103 8.61 0.45 2.26
CA THR A 103 7.19 0.30 1.91
C THR A 103 6.51 1.57 1.42
N ASN A 104 7.26 2.64 1.17
CA ASN A 104 6.71 3.85 0.56
C ASN A 104 6.69 3.73 -0.97
N LEU A 105 6.33 2.55 -1.47
CA LEU A 105 6.26 2.28 -2.90
C LEU A 105 4.89 2.65 -3.43
N SER A 106 4.90 3.20 -4.64
CA SER A 106 3.69 3.47 -5.43
C SER A 106 3.48 2.43 -6.53
N SER A 107 4.30 1.36 -6.56
CA SER A 107 4.20 0.27 -7.53
C SER A 107 4.73 -1.06 -6.97
N SER A 108 4.25 -2.16 -7.56
CA SER A 108 4.65 -3.55 -7.29
C SER A 108 5.55 -4.07 -8.40
N LEU A 109 6.55 -4.89 -8.05
CA LEU A 109 7.25 -5.71 -9.04
C LEU A 109 6.33 -6.84 -9.50
N VAL A 110 6.25 -7.02 -10.82
CA VAL A 110 5.62 -8.19 -11.43
C VAL A 110 6.66 -8.94 -12.23
N VAL A 111 6.59 -10.27 -12.18
CA VAL A 111 7.48 -11.15 -12.93
C VAL A 111 6.68 -12.10 -13.82
N GLY A 112 7.28 -12.52 -14.92
CA GLY A 112 6.73 -13.54 -15.81
C GLY A 112 6.50 -14.85 -15.05
N LYS A 113 5.52 -15.63 -15.51
CA LYS A 113 5.20 -16.92 -14.89
C LYS A 113 6.23 -18.00 -15.21
N LYS A 114 7.07 -17.80 -16.23
CA LYS A 114 8.05 -18.76 -16.71
C LYS A 114 9.33 -18.02 -17.10
N LEU A 115 10.43 -18.74 -17.06
CA LEU A 115 11.73 -18.31 -17.56
C LEU A 115 11.90 -18.78 -19.00
N LEU A 116 12.37 -17.90 -19.88
CA LEU A 116 12.77 -18.27 -21.24
C LEU A 116 14.23 -18.72 -21.19
N ILE A 117 14.48 -20.00 -21.48
CA ILE A 117 15.83 -20.58 -21.42
C ILE A 117 16.53 -20.50 -22.78
N SER A 118 15.77 -20.70 -23.87
CA SER A 118 16.22 -20.54 -25.25
C SER A 118 15.01 -20.16 -26.12
N GLU A 119 15.24 -19.89 -27.41
CA GLU A 119 14.15 -19.73 -28.39
C GLU A 119 13.09 -20.84 -28.21
N ASP A 120 11.85 -20.41 -27.99
CA ASP A 120 10.65 -21.22 -27.77
C ASP A 120 10.67 -22.23 -26.60
N LYS A 121 11.67 -22.19 -25.71
CA LYS A 121 11.74 -23.08 -24.55
C LYS A 121 11.62 -22.34 -23.23
N TYR A 122 10.62 -22.76 -22.46
CA TYR A 122 10.29 -22.17 -21.18
C TYR A 122 10.45 -23.19 -20.06
N THR A 123 10.78 -22.69 -18.87
CA THR A 123 10.70 -23.48 -17.64
C THR A 123 9.26 -23.82 -17.27
N ASP A 124 9.13 -24.65 -16.24
CA ASP A 124 7.92 -24.74 -15.45
C ASP A 124 7.55 -23.39 -14.83
N GLN A 125 6.33 -23.34 -14.28
CA GLN A 125 5.82 -22.13 -13.66
C GLN A 125 6.64 -21.76 -12.41
N MET A 126 7.04 -20.49 -12.33
CA MET A 126 7.76 -19.96 -11.17
C MET A 126 6.85 -19.94 -9.93
N SER A 127 7.42 -20.32 -8.81
CA SER A 127 6.85 -20.08 -7.48
C SER A 127 7.18 -18.64 -7.06
N ILE A 128 6.15 -17.82 -6.91
CA ILE A 128 6.32 -16.43 -6.51
C ILE A 128 5.98 -16.33 -5.03
N LYS A 129 6.82 -15.68 -4.23
CA LYS A 129 6.64 -15.51 -2.79
C LYS A 129 6.98 -14.07 -2.37
N TRP A 130 5.95 -13.25 -2.21
CA TRP A 130 6.09 -11.90 -1.69
C TRP A 130 5.97 -11.93 -0.18
N HIS A 131 6.99 -11.46 0.54
CA HIS A 131 6.95 -11.29 1.98
C HIS A 131 6.95 -9.81 2.35
N ILE A 132 5.83 -9.36 2.88
CA ILE A 132 5.60 -7.95 3.17
C ILE A 132 5.55 -7.80 4.68
N GLU A 133 6.37 -6.90 5.23
CA GLU A 133 6.40 -6.62 6.67
C GLU A 133 6.52 -5.12 6.96
N PHE A 134 5.61 -4.62 7.78
CA PHE A 134 5.64 -3.27 8.32
C PHE A 134 5.85 -3.38 9.82
N LYS A 135 6.88 -2.71 10.35
CA LYS A 135 7.16 -2.69 11.77
C LYS A 135 7.06 -1.26 12.31
N MET A 136 6.42 -1.12 13.46
CA MET A 136 6.35 0.14 14.18
C MET A 136 6.60 -0.11 15.66
N ASP A 137 7.56 0.63 16.23
CA ASP A 137 7.86 0.60 17.66
C ASP A 137 7.23 1.81 18.34
N HIS A 138 6.46 1.55 19.41
CA HIS A 138 5.76 2.56 20.18
C HIS A 138 6.24 2.53 21.63
N CYS A 139 6.77 3.65 22.10
CA CYS A 139 7.16 3.81 23.50
C CYS A 139 5.91 3.92 24.37
N THR A 140 5.86 3.17 25.46
CA THR A 140 4.74 3.21 26.42
C THR A 140 4.73 4.47 27.30
N ARG A 141 5.74 5.35 27.17
CA ARG A 141 5.83 6.63 27.88
C ARG A 141 4.68 7.54 27.46
N GLY A 142 3.57 7.48 28.20
CA GLY A 142 2.31 8.17 27.90
C GLY A 142 1.07 7.28 28.00
N LEU A 143 1.24 5.96 28.09
CA LEU A 143 0.16 5.03 28.37
C LEU A 143 -0.06 4.91 29.88
N THR A 144 -1.31 4.94 30.33
CA THR A 144 -1.66 4.73 31.73
C THR A 144 -1.50 3.26 32.10
N PRO A 145 -0.66 2.90 33.09
CA PRO A 145 -0.50 1.53 33.55
C PRO A 145 -1.84 0.85 33.86
N GLY A 146 -2.02 -0.40 33.44
CA GLY A 146 -3.24 -1.18 33.70
C GLY A 146 -4.45 -0.84 32.82
N CYS A 147 -4.42 0.25 32.04
CA CYS A 147 -5.45 0.55 31.05
C CYS A 147 -5.32 -0.35 29.80
N THR A 148 -6.45 -0.62 29.16
CA THR A 148 -6.50 -1.38 27.91
C THR A 148 -6.50 -0.44 26.70
N TYR A 149 -5.61 -0.71 25.76
CA TYR A 149 -5.41 0.05 24.52
C TYR A 149 -5.58 -0.84 23.28
N LYS A 150 -5.71 -0.20 22.12
CA LYS A 150 -5.55 -0.81 20.79
C LYS A 150 -4.82 0.18 19.88
N PHE A 151 -4.14 -0.33 18.87
CA PHE A 151 -3.66 0.47 17.75
C PHE A 151 -4.76 0.66 16.72
N VAL A 152 -4.83 1.86 16.13
CA VAL A 152 -5.71 2.21 15.03
C VAL A 152 -4.90 2.83 13.90
N PHE A 153 -5.04 2.30 12.69
CA PHE A 153 -4.29 2.74 11.52
C PHE A 153 -5.07 2.47 10.23
N PRO A 154 -4.94 3.30 9.19
CA PRO A 154 -5.55 3.01 7.90
C PRO A 154 -4.76 1.92 7.17
N LEU A 155 -5.48 1.03 6.49
CA LEU A 155 -4.91 0.00 5.62
C LEU A 155 -5.60 0.10 4.26
N VAL A 156 -4.81 0.22 3.19
CA VAL A 156 -5.29 0.39 1.81
C VAL A 156 -4.44 -0.45 0.86
N LEU A 157 -5.06 -1.00 -0.18
CA LEU A 157 -4.39 -1.56 -1.34
C LEU A 157 -4.30 -0.50 -2.45
N LYS A 158 -3.09 -0.06 -2.78
CA LYS A 158 -2.80 0.88 -3.87
C LYS A 158 -2.53 0.11 -5.16
N GLY A 159 -3.47 0.11 -6.09
CA GLY A 159 -3.30 -0.59 -7.37
C GLY A 159 -4.62 -0.78 -8.10
N LEU A 160 -4.64 -1.71 -9.05
CA LEU A 160 -5.79 -1.88 -9.94
C LEU A 160 -6.94 -2.65 -9.29
N ASP A 161 -6.61 -3.71 -8.57
CA ASP A 161 -7.55 -4.69 -8.02
C ASP A 161 -6.91 -5.47 -6.85
N HIS A 162 -7.63 -6.46 -6.33
CA HIS A 162 -7.14 -7.42 -5.33
C HIS A 162 -6.38 -8.61 -5.95
N VAL A 163 -6.03 -8.58 -7.25
CA VAL A 163 -5.34 -9.72 -7.89
C VAL A 163 -3.98 -9.93 -7.23
N GLY A 164 -3.70 -11.19 -6.91
CA GLY A 164 -2.51 -11.61 -6.17
C GLY A 164 -2.69 -11.64 -4.66
N TRP A 165 -3.71 -10.98 -4.11
CA TRP A 165 -4.01 -10.93 -2.68
C TRP A 165 -4.97 -12.04 -2.25
N ASN A 166 -4.41 -13.25 -2.08
CA ASN A 166 -5.19 -14.43 -1.70
C ASN A 166 -4.95 -14.85 -0.25
N GLU A 167 -3.80 -14.48 0.32
CA GLU A 167 -3.40 -14.86 1.67
C GLU A 167 -3.75 -13.75 2.68
N PRO A 168 -4.07 -14.09 3.94
CA PRO A 168 -4.45 -13.10 4.94
C PRO A 168 -3.34 -12.10 5.26
N VAL A 169 -3.74 -10.91 5.67
CA VAL A 169 -2.87 -9.92 6.31
C VAL A 169 -2.92 -10.13 7.82
N PHE A 170 -1.76 -10.35 8.42
CA PHE A 170 -1.58 -10.52 9.85
C PHE A 170 -1.25 -9.18 10.51
N ILE A 171 -2.01 -8.82 11.53
CA ILE A 171 -1.75 -7.67 12.40
C ILE A 171 -1.37 -8.22 13.76
N GLN A 172 -0.14 -7.97 14.19
CA GLN A 172 0.45 -8.53 15.41
C GLN A 172 0.96 -7.41 16.31
N VAL A 173 0.73 -7.54 17.61
CA VAL A 173 1.27 -6.65 18.63
C VAL A 173 2.14 -7.49 19.54
N TYR A 174 3.42 -7.14 19.62
CA TYR A 174 4.39 -7.72 20.54
C TYR A 174 4.50 -6.81 21.76
N LEU A 175 4.22 -7.39 22.92
CA LEU A 175 4.32 -6.72 24.21
C LEU A 175 5.70 -6.97 24.82
N PRO A 176 6.17 -6.09 25.72
CA PRO A 176 7.49 -6.22 26.33
C PRO A 176 7.68 -7.49 27.18
N ASP A 177 6.58 -8.07 27.67
CA ASP A 177 6.58 -9.32 28.43
C ASP A 177 6.71 -10.56 27.52
N GLY A 178 6.97 -10.37 26.23
CA GLY A 178 7.07 -11.41 25.22
C GLY A 178 5.72 -11.92 24.71
N LYS A 179 4.59 -11.44 25.25
CA LYS A 179 3.26 -11.84 24.75
C LYS A 179 3.01 -11.25 23.38
N LYS A 180 2.35 -12.05 22.55
CA LYS A 180 1.95 -11.69 21.20
C LYS A 180 0.43 -11.72 21.08
N VAL A 181 -0.13 -10.66 20.52
CA VAL A 181 -1.56 -10.57 20.24
C VAL A 181 -1.76 -10.39 18.74
N ALA A 182 -2.50 -11.29 18.09
CA ALA A 182 -2.61 -11.32 16.63
C ALA A 182 -4.07 -11.24 16.14
N LYS A 183 -4.26 -10.63 14.98
CA LYS A 183 -5.52 -10.57 14.22
C LYS A 183 -5.22 -10.85 12.76
N MET A 184 -6.08 -11.64 12.11
CA MET A 184 -6.04 -11.84 10.66
C MET A 184 -7.08 -10.95 9.99
N VAL A 185 -6.75 -10.43 8.82
CA VAL A 185 -7.61 -9.63 7.96
C VAL A 185 -7.64 -10.29 6.60
N ASP A 186 -8.84 -10.58 6.11
CA ASP A 186 -9.05 -11.00 4.73
C ASP A 186 -8.72 -9.82 3.80
N PRO A 187 -7.82 -9.99 2.81
CA PRO A 187 -7.44 -8.92 1.90
C PRO A 187 -8.61 -8.30 1.14
N LYS A 188 -9.68 -9.07 0.88
CA LYS A 188 -10.90 -8.56 0.21
C LYS A 188 -11.64 -7.53 1.05
N GLN A 189 -11.39 -7.49 2.36
CA GLN A 189 -11.94 -6.49 3.27
C GLN A 189 -11.11 -5.21 3.33
N ILE A 190 -9.93 -5.21 2.70
CA ILE A 190 -9.03 -4.06 2.61
C ILE A 190 -9.46 -3.23 1.39
N PRO A 191 -9.74 -1.93 1.57
CA PRO A 191 -10.16 -1.05 0.49
C PRO A 191 -9.09 -0.84 -0.57
N LEU A 192 -9.54 -0.63 -1.82
CA LEU A 192 -8.71 -0.19 -2.93
C LEU A 192 -8.75 1.34 -3.07
N ARG A 193 -7.64 1.94 -3.50
CA ARG A 193 -7.55 3.32 -4.05
C ARG A 193 -8.31 4.39 -3.23
N GLU A 194 -7.92 4.61 -1.97
CA GLU A 194 -8.22 5.83 -1.18
C GLU A 194 -9.41 5.81 -0.20
N THR A 195 -10.13 4.70 -0.02
CA THR A 195 -10.97 4.60 1.20
C THR A 195 -10.10 4.22 2.38
N ASN A 196 -9.72 5.20 3.23
CA ASN A 196 -9.03 4.93 4.49
C ASN A 196 -9.98 4.20 5.46
N LYS A 197 -10.08 2.87 5.34
CA LYS A 197 -10.74 2.05 6.35
C LYS A 197 -9.79 1.92 7.53
N GLY A 198 -10.21 2.42 8.69
CA GLY A 198 -9.47 2.24 9.93
C GLY A 198 -9.46 0.76 10.34
N PHE A 199 -8.28 0.18 10.42
CA PHE A 199 -8.08 -1.14 11.00
C PHE A 199 -7.58 -0.98 12.44
N THR A 200 -7.93 -1.98 13.25
CA THR A 200 -7.58 -2.00 14.66
C THR A 200 -6.86 -3.29 15.00
N SER A 201 -5.81 -3.17 15.84
CA SER A 201 -5.19 -4.32 16.48
C SER A 201 -6.15 -4.97 17.48
N ARG A 202 -5.79 -6.15 17.99
CA ARG A 202 -6.40 -6.64 19.22
C ARG A 202 -6.03 -5.73 20.40
N ARG A 203 -6.87 -5.78 21.43
CA ARG A 203 -6.68 -5.04 22.68
C ARG A 203 -5.48 -5.59 23.46
N PHE A 204 -4.75 -4.71 24.13
CA PHE A 204 -3.63 -5.05 25.01
C PHE A 204 -3.62 -4.15 26.25
N THR A 205 -3.02 -4.62 27.34
CA THR A 205 -2.89 -3.84 28.58
C THR A 205 -1.54 -3.14 28.62
N ALA A 206 -1.50 -1.87 29.05
CA ALA A 206 -0.27 -1.13 29.18
C ALA A 206 0.63 -1.73 30.28
N PRO A 207 1.92 -2.02 30.00
CA PRO A 207 2.82 -2.76 30.88
C PRO A 207 3.27 -1.99 32.13
N GLY A 208 3.00 -0.68 32.20
CA GLY A 208 3.22 0.15 33.39
C GLY A 208 4.64 0.69 33.59
N SER A 209 5.59 0.31 32.74
CA SER A 209 6.95 0.82 32.69
C SER A 209 7.29 1.35 31.29
N ASP A 210 8.29 2.23 31.18
CA ASP A 210 8.87 2.71 29.91
C ASP A 210 9.49 1.54 29.13
N GLN A 211 8.72 0.97 28.22
CA GLN A 211 9.06 -0.18 27.39
C GLN A 211 8.53 0.03 25.98
N THR A 212 8.95 -0.83 25.06
CA THR A 212 8.57 -0.74 23.66
C THR A 212 7.52 -1.78 23.31
N ILE A 213 6.40 -1.32 22.74
CA ILE A 213 5.39 -2.17 22.12
C ILE A 213 5.61 -2.13 20.62
N THR A 214 5.69 -3.30 19.97
CA THR A 214 5.89 -3.37 18.53
C THR A 214 4.62 -3.81 17.83
N LEU A 215 4.13 -2.99 16.89
CA LEU A 215 3.10 -3.37 15.92
C LEU A 215 3.80 -3.93 14.68
N VAL A 216 3.38 -5.11 14.22
CA VAL A 216 3.79 -5.72 12.96
C VAL A 216 2.57 -5.97 12.10
N VAL A 217 2.57 -5.47 10.87
CA VAL A 217 1.59 -5.83 9.84
C VAL A 217 2.34 -6.61 8.77
N SER A 218 1.94 -7.86 8.50
CA SER A 218 2.66 -8.68 7.53
C SER A 218 1.75 -9.60 6.73
N SER A 219 2.23 -10.02 5.57
CA SER A 219 1.54 -10.99 4.72
C SER A 219 2.55 -11.70 3.82
N THR A 220 2.23 -12.94 3.45
CA THR A 220 2.99 -13.69 2.44
C THR A 220 2.07 -14.03 1.29
N GLN A 221 2.36 -13.58 0.08
CA GLN A 221 1.50 -13.79 -1.09
C GLN A 221 2.20 -14.65 -2.13
N LEU A 222 1.46 -15.56 -2.76
CA LEU A 222 2.03 -16.60 -3.64
C LEU A 222 1.90 -16.31 -5.15
N GLN A 223 1.52 -15.08 -5.52
CA GLN A 223 1.23 -14.67 -6.89
C GLN A 223 1.59 -13.20 -7.08
N ASN A 224 1.85 -12.76 -8.32
CA ASN A 224 2.08 -11.36 -8.65
C ASN A 224 1.03 -10.43 -8.04
N LEU A 225 1.49 -9.36 -7.41
CA LEU A 225 0.65 -8.36 -6.79
C LEU A 225 0.36 -7.24 -7.77
N HIS A 226 -0.91 -7.00 -8.04
CA HIS A 226 -1.36 -5.87 -8.87
C HIS A 226 -1.68 -4.63 -8.03
N SER A 227 -1.54 -4.75 -6.71
CA SER A 227 -1.69 -3.67 -5.75
C SER A 227 -0.72 -3.83 -4.58
N MET A 228 -0.27 -2.68 -4.06
CA MET A 228 0.63 -2.56 -2.93
C MET A 228 -0.15 -2.36 -1.64
N LEU A 229 0.20 -3.10 -0.59
CA LEU A 229 -0.32 -2.82 0.74
C LEU A 229 0.31 -1.54 1.28
N HIS A 230 -0.54 -0.64 1.73
CA HIS A 230 -0.15 0.60 2.39
C HIS A 230 -0.71 0.61 3.81
N VAL A 231 0.18 0.73 4.79
CA VAL A 231 -0.15 0.95 6.21
C VAL A 231 0.13 2.41 6.52
N GLY A 232 -0.90 3.20 6.78
CA GLY A 232 -0.71 4.62 7.10
C GLY A 232 -0.47 4.86 8.59
N PRO A 233 -0.46 6.14 9.02
CA PRO A 233 -0.12 6.53 10.38
C PRO A 233 -0.97 5.83 11.45
N CYS A 234 -0.33 5.42 12.54
CA CYS A 234 -0.97 4.71 13.63
C CYS A 234 -1.14 5.59 14.87
N THR A 235 -2.28 5.46 15.52
CA THR A 235 -2.57 6.05 16.83
C THR A 235 -2.91 4.95 17.84
N THR A 236 -2.73 5.24 19.12
CA THR A 236 -3.18 4.39 20.23
C THR A 236 -4.46 4.96 20.84
N GLU A 237 -5.50 4.13 20.92
CA GLU A 237 -6.78 4.50 21.55
C GLU A 237 -6.97 3.76 22.88
N MET A 238 -7.31 4.50 23.94
CA MET A 238 -7.69 3.93 25.23
C MET A 238 -9.14 3.42 25.16
N MET A 239 -9.37 2.17 25.54
CA MET A 239 -10.69 1.52 25.42
C MET A 239 -11.45 1.47 26.74
N ILE A 240 -10.75 1.23 27.86
CA ILE A 240 -11.36 1.09 29.18
C ILE A 240 -10.40 1.68 30.21
N HIS A 241 -10.91 2.63 30.99
CA HIS A 241 -10.30 2.99 32.26
C HIS A 241 -10.85 1.99 33.28
N LEU A 242 -10.06 0.98 33.65
CA LEU A 242 -10.40 0.18 34.82
C LEU A 242 -10.29 1.14 36.01
N ARG A 243 -11.40 1.79 36.39
CA ARG A 243 -11.53 2.33 37.74
C ARG A 243 -11.30 1.13 38.64
N ASN A 244 -10.16 1.12 39.33
CA ASN A 244 -9.95 0.18 40.42
C ASN A 244 -11.24 0.15 41.25
N PRO A 245 -11.86 -1.01 41.50
CA PRO A 245 -12.87 -1.09 42.54
C PRO A 245 -12.19 -0.58 43.83
N PRO A 246 -12.86 0.26 44.62
CA PRO A 246 -12.28 0.73 45.87
C PRO A 246 -11.89 -0.51 46.68
N LEU A 247 -10.63 -0.56 47.08
CA LEU A 247 -10.16 -1.48 48.10
C LEU A 247 -11.16 -1.41 49.25
N HIS A 248 -11.88 -2.51 49.47
CA HIS A 248 -12.84 -2.69 50.55
C HIS A 248 -12.12 -2.32 51.86
N ARG A 249 -12.47 -1.15 52.41
CA ARG A 249 -12.29 -0.89 53.84
C ARG A 249 -13.44 -1.62 54.51
N ASP A 250 -13.13 -2.71 55.20
CA ASP A 250 -14.05 -3.34 56.13
C ASP A 250 -14.43 -2.34 57.22
N ALA A 251 -15.68 -1.89 57.18
CA ALA A 251 -16.36 -1.25 58.29
C ALA A 251 -17.39 -2.25 58.82
N THR A 252 -17.14 -2.75 60.02
CA THR A 252 -18.12 -3.47 60.82
C THR A 252 -19.31 -2.57 61.15
N SER A 253 -20.49 -3.06 60.78
CA SER A 253 -21.81 -2.53 61.07
C SER A 253 -22.19 -2.68 62.54
N THR A 254 -22.86 -1.67 63.13
CA THR A 254 -23.89 -1.93 64.15
C THR A 254 -25.03 -0.88 64.10
N HIS A 255 -26.23 -1.43 63.98
CA HIS A 255 -27.59 -0.94 64.14
C HIS A 255 -27.91 0.37 64.91
N ALA A 256 -28.85 1.15 64.35
CA ALA A 256 -30.11 1.59 65.01
C ALA A 256 -31.00 2.24 63.92
N SER A 257 -32.16 1.69 63.53
CA SER A 257 -33.47 1.63 64.21
C SER A 257 -34.31 2.91 64.12
N ARG A 258 -35.50 2.73 63.50
CA ARG A 258 -36.83 3.27 63.84
C ARG A 258 -37.44 4.49 63.12
N HIS A 259 -38.66 4.20 62.64
CA HIS A 259 -39.89 5.01 62.51
C HIS A 259 -39.92 6.12 61.44
N GLY A 260 -40.98 6.29 60.65
CA GLY A 260 -42.30 5.67 60.58
C GLY A 260 -43.14 6.39 59.52
N ARG A 261 -44.35 5.86 59.24
CA ARG A 261 -45.62 6.54 58.84
C ARG A 261 -45.54 7.76 57.90
N ALA A 262 -46.41 8.01 56.92
CA ALA A 262 -47.55 7.39 56.25
C ALA A 262 -48.13 8.54 55.39
N SER A 263 -48.86 8.23 54.30
CA SER A 263 -49.89 9.10 53.65
C SER A 263 -49.40 10.46 53.11
N SER A 264 -49.92 11.08 52.05
CA SER A 264 -51.05 10.84 51.16
C SER A 264 -51.01 11.93 50.07
N THR A 265 -51.49 11.60 48.87
CA THR A 265 -52.29 12.43 47.93
C THR A 265 -52.05 13.94 47.79
N GLY A 266 -51.93 14.41 46.54
CA GLY A 266 -52.26 15.79 46.21
C GLY A 266 -51.94 16.20 44.78
N ARG A 267 -52.92 16.08 43.88
CA ARG A 267 -53.01 16.77 42.57
C ARG A 267 -52.99 18.30 42.75
N GLY A 268 -52.48 19.02 41.76
CA GLY A 268 -52.69 20.46 41.62
C GLY A 268 -52.12 20.99 40.31
N GLU A 269 -53.02 21.21 39.35
CA GLU A 269 -52.77 21.78 38.03
C GLU A 269 -52.63 23.31 38.04
N MET A 270 -51.89 23.82 37.05
CA MET A 270 -52.17 25.02 36.23
C MET A 270 -51.79 26.43 36.76
N PRO A 271 -51.66 27.42 35.83
CA PRO A 271 -50.51 28.32 35.75
C PRO A 271 -50.87 29.78 36.08
N SER A 272 -49.84 30.63 36.24
CA SER A 272 -50.03 32.08 36.30
C SER A 272 -49.01 32.81 35.43
N SER A 273 -49.55 33.45 34.40
CA SER A 273 -49.00 34.59 33.69
C SER A 273 -48.62 35.73 34.64
N SER A 274 -47.47 36.36 34.42
CA SER A 274 -47.19 37.70 34.95
C SER A 274 -46.45 38.55 33.93
N SER A 275 -47.16 39.57 33.48
CA SER A 275 -46.75 40.86 32.92
C SER A 275 -45.40 41.38 33.41
N SER A 276 -44.50 41.71 32.49
CA SER A 276 -43.29 42.49 32.75
C SER A 276 -43.49 43.95 32.33
N SER A 277 -43.59 44.80 33.35
CA SER A 277 -43.63 46.26 33.29
C SER A 277 -42.35 46.83 32.68
N SER A 278 -42.52 47.79 31.76
CA SER A 278 -41.47 48.64 31.20
C SER A 278 -40.92 49.57 32.28
N SER A 279 -39.74 49.25 32.81
CA SER A 279 -38.92 50.19 33.56
C SER A 279 -37.84 50.74 32.64
N HIS A 280 -38.01 51.99 32.20
CA HIS A 280 -36.97 52.78 31.57
C HIS A 280 -35.84 53.02 32.59
N ARG A 281 -34.83 52.14 32.58
CA ARG A 281 -33.53 52.38 33.20
C ARG A 281 -32.76 53.33 32.28
N GLN A 282 -32.55 54.58 32.70
CA GLN A 282 -31.52 55.41 32.09
C GLN A 282 -30.17 54.73 32.34
N LEU A 283 -29.59 54.16 31.28
CA LEU A 283 -28.27 53.53 31.32
C LEU A 283 -27.23 54.60 31.64
N HIS A 284 -26.33 54.29 32.58
CA HIS A 284 -25.22 55.17 32.93
C HIS A 284 -24.31 55.35 31.70
N PRO A 285 -23.70 56.53 31.48
CA PRO A 285 -22.87 56.81 30.30
C PRO A 285 -21.73 55.80 30.06
N ASN A 286 -21.26 55.12 31.11
CA ASN A 286 -20.27 54.05 31.00
C ASN A 286 -20.84 52.74 30.42
N GLU A 287 -22.11 52.40 30.67
CA GLU A 287 -22.75 51.19 30.12
C GLU A 287 -23.06 51.38 28.63
N THR A 288 -23.45 52.59 28.22
CA THR A 288 -23.67 52.92 26.80
C THR A 288 -22.37 52.86 25.99
N HIS A 289 -21.23 53.25 26.58
CA HIS A 289 -19.93 53.16 25.93
C HIS A 289 -19.49 51.69 25.73
N LEU A 290 -19.64 50.86 26.76
CA LEU A 290 -19.29 49.44 26.70
C LEU A 290 -20.13 48.67 25.66
N MET A 291 -21.42 48.99 25.57
CA MET A 291 -22.32 48.38 24.59
C MET A 291 -21.95 48.78 23.15
N ALA A 292 -21.53 50.03 22.92
CA ALA A 292 -21.05 50.48 21.62
C ALA A 292 -19.75 49.76 21.22
N GLU A 293 -18.83 49.56 22.16
CA GLU A 293 -17.56 48.85 21.93
C GLU A 293 -17.79 47.36 21.62
N ILE A 294 -18.68 46.68 22.36
CA ILE A 294 -19.08 45.29 22.06
C ILE A 294 -19.71 45.18 20.67
N GLN A 295 -20.52 46.15 20.26
CA GLN A 295 -21.15 46.15 18.94
C GLN A 295 -20.12 46.35 17.83
N GLN A 296 -19.13 47.22 18.03
CA GLN A 296 -18.01 47.40 17.10
C GLN A 296 -17.15 46.13 16.99
N LEU A 297 -16.84 45.47 18.11
CA LEU A 297 -16.07 44.22 18.10
C LEU A 297 -16.82 43.09 17.37
N LYS A 298 -18.14 42.99 17.54
CA LYS A 298 -18.96 42.02 16.80
C LYS A 298 -18.97 42.29 15.30
N ALA A 299 -19.06 43.56 14.89
CA ALA A 299 -19.00 43.93 13.49
C ALA A 299 -17.63 43.60 12.87
N ALA A 300 -16.53 43.93 13.56
CA ALA A 300 -15.18 43.61 13.12
C ALA A 300 -14.94 42.10 12.99
N LEU A 301 -15.45 41.30 13.94
CA LEU A 301 -15.35 39.84 13.88
C LEU A 301 -16.14 39.25 12.71
N ALA A 302 -17.32 39.80 12.40
CA ALA A 302 -18.13 39.37 11.26
C ALA A 302 -17.41 39.67 9.93
N GLU A 303 -16.84 40.86 9.79
CA GLU A 303 -16.06 41.26 8.62
C GLU A 303 -14.82 40.38 8.44
N GLN A 304 -14.07 40.11 9.52
CA GLN A 304 -12.91 39.20 9.47
C GLN A 304 -13.31 37.79 9.05
N LYS A 305 -14.47 37.28 9.51
CA LYS A 305 -14.98 35.97 9.11
C LYS A 305 -15.33 35.93 7.63
N GLU A 306 -15.98 36.97 7.12
CA GLU A 306 -16.33 37.09 5.71
C GLU A 306 -15.07 37.15 4.83
N GLN A 307 -14.06 37.91 5.27
CA GLN A 307 -12.77 38.01 4.58
C GLN A 307 -12.04 36.66 4.53
N MET A 308 -11.97 35.92 5.64
CA MET A 308 -11.38 34.58 5.66
C MET A 308 -12.15 33.60 4.77
N GLN A 309 -13.49 33.67 4.77
CA GLN A 309 -14.31 32.82 3.89
C GLN A 309 -14.04 33.14 2.42
N SER A 310 -14.00 34.41 2.05
CA SER A 310 -13.67 34.86 0.69
C SER A 310 -12.27 34.40 0.25
N GLN A 311 -11.26 34.58 1.12
CA GLN A 311 -9.90 34.13 0.86
C GLN A 311 -9.81 32.60 0.67
N THR A 312 -10.57 31.84 1.47
CA THR A 312 -10.63 30.37 1.36
C THR A 312 -11.24 29.95 0.03
N HIS A 313 -12.32 30.61 -0.42
CA HIS A 313 -12.93 30.31 -1.71
C HIS A 313 -11.99 30.63 -2.88
N ALA A 314 -11.36 31.80 -2.86
CA ALA A 314 -10.40 32.20 -3.89
C ALA A 314 -9.22 31.22 -3.99
N MET A 315 -8.72 30.73 -2.85
CA MET A 315 -7.66 29.73 -2.83
C MET A 315 -8.13 28.38 -3.40
N MET A 316 -9.34 27.92 -3.05
CA MET A 316 -9.90 26.68 -3.60
C MET A 316 -10.13 26.77 -5.11
N ASP A 317 -10.60 27.91 -5.61
CA ASP A 317 -10.80 28.13 -7.05
C ASP A 317 -9.47 28.14 -7.82
N ALA A 318 -8.45 28.81 -7.27
CA ALA A 318 -7.11 28.79 -7.84
C ALA A 318 -6.52 27.36 -7.86
N MET A 319 -6.69 26.60 -6.77
CA MET A 319 -6.24 25.21 -6.68
C MET A 319 -6.99 24.32 -7.68
N ARG A 320 -8.30 24.53 -7.86
CA ARG A 320 -9.11 23.81 -8.85
C ARG A 320 -8.61 24.06 -10.28
N GLU A 321 -8.34 25.31 -10.65
CA GLU A 321 -7.84 25.64 -11.99
C GLU A 321 -6.42 25.11 -12.23
N GLN A 322 -5.54 25.19 -11.24
CA GLN A 322 -4.20 24.59 -11.34
C GLN A 322 -4.28 23.06 -11.55
N MET A 323 -5.14 22.39 -10.79
CA MET A 323 -5.32 20.94 -10.91
C MET A 323 -5.92 20.55 -12.27
N LYS A 324 -6.85 21.35 -12.79
CA LYS A 324 -7.44 21.14 -14.11
C LYS A 324 -6.42 21.30 -15.24
N GLU A 325 -5.56 22.32 -15.17
CA GLU A 325 -4.49 22.50 -16.17
C GLU A 325 -3.45 21.38 -16.08
N TYR A 326 -3.07 20.97 -14.86
CA TYR A 326 -2.15 19.85 -14.65
C TYR A 326 -2.69 18.55 -15.26
N VAL A 327 -3.93 18.18 -14.94
CA VAL A 327 -4.59 16.97 -15.48
C VAL A 327 -4.69 17.05 -17.01
N SER A 328 -5.07 18.21 -17.55
CA SER A 328 -5.16 18.43 -19.00
C SER A 328 -3.79 18.32 -19.69
N GLY A 329 -2.73 18.79 -19.03
CA GLY A 329 -1.35 18.63 -19.49
C GLY A 329 -0.92 17.17 -19.54
N GLN A 330 -1.19 16.40 -18.48
CA GLN A 330 -0.89 14.96 -18.41
C GLN A 330 -1.64 14.18 -19.49
N ILE A 331 -2.94 14.44 -19.68
CA ILE A 331 -3.74 13.80 -20.74
C ILE A 331 -3.16 14.09 -22.13
N ARG A 332 -2.76 15.34 -22.40
CA ARG A 332 -2.12 15.71 -23.68
C ARG A 332 -0.80 14.97 -23.89
N HIS A 333 0.00 14.82 -22.84
CA HIS A 333 1.27 14.10 -22.91
C HIS A 333 1.05 12.61 -23.19
N VAL A 334 0.19 11.93 -22.43
CA VAL A 334 -0.15 10.51 -22.63
C VAL A 334 -0.71 10.27 -24.03
N LYS A 335 -1.59 11.15 -24.53
CA LYS A 335 -2.14 11.04 -25.88
C LYS A 335 -1.05 11.13 -26.96
N ARG A 336 -0.04 11.99 -26.76
CA ARG A 336 1.08 12.15 -27.69
C ARG A 336 2.00 10.92 -27.68
N GLU A 337 2.39 10.46 -26.49
CA GLU A 337 3.21 9.25 -26.30
C GLU A 337 2.54 8.03 -26.92
N LEU A 338 1.24 7.84 -26.66
CA LEU A 338 0.47 6.75 -27.24
C LEU A 338 0.42 6.83 -28.77
N HIS A 339 0.19 8.03 -29.33
CA HIS A 339 0.18 8.23 -30.77
C HIS A 339 1.54 7.90 -31.41
N GLN A 340 2.64 8.35 -30.81
CA GLN A 340 3.99 8.05 -31.30
C GLN A 340 4.30 6.55 -31.21
N HIS A 341 3.92 5.89 -30.13
CA HIS A 341 4.15 4.46 -29.95
C HIS A 341 3.36 3.62 -30.95
N VAL A 342 2.07 3.93 -31.15
CA VAL A 342 1.21 3.24 -32.14
C VAL A 342 1.75 3.48 -33.55
N GLN A 343 2.16 4.70 -33.88
CA GLN A 343 2.73 5.03 -35.18
C GLN A 343 4.03 4.24 -35.44
N GLY A 344 4.97 4.25 -34.49
CA GLY A 344 6.22 3.49 -34.62
C GLY A 344 5.99 1.99 -34.79
N THR A 345 5.07 1.41 -34.00
CA THR A 345 4.71 -0.01 -34.11
C THR A 345 4.11 -0.35 -35.48
N MET A 346 3.25 0.52 -36.02
CA MET A 346 2.68 0.32 -37.36
C MET A 346 3.73 0.46 -38.47
N ASP A 347 4.69 1.36 -38.31
CA ASP A 347 5.78 1.54 -39.29
C ASP A 347 6.73 0.33 -39.27
N ASP A 348 7.07 -0.20 -38.10
CA ASP A 348 7.86 -1.44 -37.95
C ASP A 348 7.13 -2.64 -38.57
N MET A 349 5.84 -2.82 -38.26
CA MET A 349 5.02 -3.87 -38.86
C MET A 349 4.96 -3.77 -40.38
N ARG A 350 4.82 -2.55 -40.90
CA ARG A 350 4.81 -2.31 -42.35
C ARG A 350 6.13 -2.73 -42.98
N GLU A 351 7.26 -2.44 -42.34
CA GLU A 351 8.56 -2.80 -42.87
C GLU A 351 8.82 -4.30 -42.81
N GLN A 352 8.50 -4.96 -41.69
CA GLN A 352 8.57 -6.42 -41.57
C GLN A 352 7.71 -7.12 -42.62
N MET A 353 6.49 -6.62 -42.85
CA MET A 353 5.60 -7.18 -43.87
C MET A 353 6.15 -7.00 -45.29
N LYS A 354 6.75 -5.85 -45.62
CA LYS A 354 7.43 -5.67 -46.91
C LYS A 354 8.58 -6.64 -47.09
N GLU A 355 9.41 -6.83 -46.07
CA GLU A 355 10.55 -7.74 -46.13
C GLU A 355 10.10 -9.18 -46.31
N TYR A 356 9.10 -9.61 -45.53
CA TYR A 356 8.49 -10.93 -45.65
C TYR A 356 7.95 -11.18 -47.07
N VAL A 357 7.10 -10.28 -47.59
CA VAL A 357 6.53 -10.40 -48.94
C VAL A 357 7.63 -10.43 -50.00
N SER A 358 8.64 -9.58 -49.88
CA SER A 358 9.79 -9.56 -50.79
C SER A 358 10.61 -10.86 -50.73
N GLY A 359 10.75 -11.45 -49.55
CA GLY A 359 11.35 -12.77 -49.34
C GLY A 359 10.57 -13.88 -50.04
N GLN A 360 9.26 -13.92 -49.85
CA GLN A 360 8.36 -14.89 -50.48
C GLN A 360 8.39 -14.79 -52.01
N ILE A 361 8.33 -13.57 -52.57
CA ILE A 361 8.43 -13.36 -54.02
C ILE A 361 9.77 -13.86 -54.57
N ARG A 362 10.88 -13.60 -53.87
CA ARG A 362 12.22 -14.11 -54.28
C ARG A 362 12.28 -15.63 -54.26
N HIS A 363 11.66 -16.27 -53.26
CA HIS A 363 11.59 -17.73 -53.17
C HIS A 363 10.84 -18.33 -54.37
N VAL A 364 9.61 -17.87 -54.60
CA VAL A 364 8.77 -18.33 -55.72
C VAL A 364 9.46 -18.11 -57.06
N LYS A 365 10.11 -16.96 -57.26
CA LYS A 365 10.86 -16.68 -58.49
C LYS A 365 12.01 -17.68 -58.71
N ARG A 366 12.70 -18.09 -57.63
CA ARG A 366 13.79 -19.06 -57.69
C ARG A 366 13.27 -20.46 -58.02
N GLU A 367 12.20 -20.90 -57.36
CA GLU A 367 11.57 -22.19 -57.65
C GLU A 367 11.08 -22.28 -59.08
N LEU A 368 10.41 -21.22 -59.57
CA LEU A 368 9.94 -21.15 -60.95
C LEU A 368 11.11 -21.23 -61.94
N HIS A 369 12.22 -20.53 -61.66
CA HIS A 369 13.40 -20.58 -62.51
C HIS A 369 14.03 -21.98 -62.56
N GLN A 370 14.16 -22.65 -61.41
CA GLN A 370 14.65 -24.02 -61.34
C GLN A 370 13.75 -25.01 -62.09
N HIS A 371 12.42 -24.84 -61.96
CA HIS A 371 11.46 -25.70 -62.65
C HIS A 371 11.55 -25.53 -64.18
N VAL A 372 11.60 -24.29 -64.67
CA VAL A 372 11.73 -24.00 -66.11
C VAL A 372 13.05 -24.56 -66.64
N GLN A 373 14.16 -24.38 -65.92
CA GLN A 373 15.46 -24.90 -66.30
C GLN A 373 15.44 -26.44 -66.41
N GLY A 374 14.86 -27.13 -65.43
CA GLY A 374 14.75 -28.59 -65.41
C GLY A 374 13.76 -29.18 -66.42
N THR A 375 12.92 -28.36 -67.06
CA THR A 375 12.06 -28.79 -68.17
C THR A 375 12.68 -28.56 -69.56
N MET A 376 13.82 -27.88 -69.64
CA MET A 376 14.54 -27.61 -70.89
C MET A 376 15.73 -28.55 -71.13
N ASP A 377 16.12 -29.32 -70.11
CA ASP A 377 17.03 -30.48 -70.20
C ASP A 377 16.23 -31.77 -70.44
#